data_AF-B4U0I3-F1
#
_entry.id   AF-B4U0I3-F1
#
_cell.length_a   1.000
_cell.length_b   1.000
_cell.length_c   1.000
_cell.angle_alpha   90.00
_cell.angle_beta   90.00
_cell.angle_gamma   90.00
#
_symmetry.space_group_name_H-M   'P 1'
#
loop_
_entity.id
_entity.type
_entity.pdbx_description
1 polymer ?
#
loop_
_entity_poly.entity_id
_entity_poly.type
_entity_poly.pdbx_seq_one_letter_code
_entity_poly.pdbx_strand_id
1 'polypeptide(L)'
;MDEGCKAYLSAIKDLYDGSIVAYHISKHNDNPLVMETLRKAIEINSGATPLLHSDRGSQYTSREYRMVTTQYQMTRSMSRVGKCIDNAPIESFFGHFKTECYDLKDYKTFEELVYDIDDYIYFYNNERFQEKHNGLAPLEVRNKAVA
;
A
#
# COMPACT_ATOMS: atom_id res chain seq x y z
N MET A 1 23.79 1.61 5.52
CA MET A 1 22.70 2.60 5.50
C MET A 1 22.75 3.35 6.81
N ASP A 2 23.01 4.65 6.75
CA ASP A 2 22.93 5.52 7.93
C ASP A 2 21.49 5.51 8.45
N GLU A 3 21.28 5.45 9.77
CA GLU A 3 19.95 5.37 10.38
C GLU A 3 19.02 6.55 10.01
N GLY A 4 19.59 7.65 9.50
CA GLY A 4 18.86 8.86 9.07
C GLY A 4 18.06 8.76 7.77
N CYS A 5 18.29 7.74 6.93
CA CYS A 5 17.64 7.63 5.60
C CYS A 5 16.56 6.54 5.52
N LYS A 6 16.26 5.84 6.62
CA LYS A 6 15.31 4.73 6.60
C LYS A 6 13.86 5.25 6.59
N ALA A 7 13.06 4.77 5.65
CA ALA A 7 11.62 4.98 5.62
C ALA A 7 10.85 3.66 5.76
N TYR A 8 9.65 3.75 6.33
CA TYR A 8 8.67 2.69 6.35
C TYR A 8 7.45 3.15 5.57
N LEU A 9 7.03 2.33 4.60
CA LEU A 9 5.89 2.58 3.73
C LEU A 9 4.78 1.57 4.07
N SER A 10 3.62 2.08 4.45
CA SER A 10 2.39 1.31 4.54
C SER A 10 1.51 1.69 3.36
N ALA A 11 0.97 0.69 2.65
CA ALA A 11 0.16 0.89 1.45
C ALA A 11 -1.02 -0.08 1.43
N ILE A 12 -2.15 0.39 0.87
CA ILE A 12 -3.33 -0.44 0.58
C ILE A 12 -3.44 -0.55 -0.94
N LYS A 13 -3.52 -1.79 -1.43
CA LYS A 13 -3.66 -2.11 -2.85
C LYS A 13 -5.05 -2.64 -3.14
N ASP A 14 -5.68 -2.12 -4.17
CA ASP A 14 -6.91 -2.67 -4.73
C ASP A 14 -6.60 -3.93 -5.56
N LEU A 15 -7.28 -5.03 -5.28
CA LEU A 15 -7.02 -6.31 -5.95
C LEU A 15 -7.76 -6.46 -7.29
N TYR A 16 -8.74 -5.61 -7.56
CA TYR A 16 -9.47 -5.60 -8.83
C TYR A 16 -8.62 -4.95 -9.92
N ASP A 17 -8.20 -3.71 -9.71
CA ASP A 17 -7.45 -2.91 -10.71
C ASP A 17 -5.94 -2.85 -10.46
N GLY A 18 -5.48 -3.27 -9.29
CA GLY A 18 -4.07 -3.31 -8.94
C GLY A 18 -3.49 -1.98 -8.43
N SER A 19 -4.30 -0.93 -8.27
CA SER A 19 -3.85 0.40 -7.85
C SER A 19 -3.48 0.46 -6.37
N ILE A 20 -2.56 1.36 -6.03
CA ILE A 20 -2.32 1.77 -4.64
C ILE A 20 -3.32 2.86 -4.29
N VAL A 21 -4.34 2.51 -3.50
CA VAL A 21 -5.46 3.41 -3.17
C VAL A 21 -5.13 4.40 -2.06
N ALA A 22 -4.20 4.03 -1.17
CA ALA A 22 -3.72 4.88 -0.10
C ALA A 22 -2.36 4.39 0.39
N TYR A 23 -1.54 5.32 0.85
CA TYR A 23 -0.27 5.00 1.49
C TYR A 23 0.19 6.11 2.45
N HIS A 24 1.07 5.74 3.37
CA HIS A 24 1.74 6.66 4.27
C HIS A 24 3.21 6.24 4.49
N ILE A 25 4.08 7.22 4.66
CA ILE A 25 5.53 7.06 4.83
C ILE A 25 5.91 7.64 6.19
N SER A 26 6.67 6.88 6.98
CA SER A 26 7.13 7.29 8.30
C SER A 26 8.58 6.86 8.56
N LYS A 27 9.22 7.50 9.54
CA LYS A 27 10.51 7.06 10.09
C LYS A 27 10.38 5.88 11.06
N HIS A 28 9.15 5.50 11.41
CA HIS A 28 8.85 4.43 12.38
C HIS A 28 7.89 3.39 11.81
N ASN A 29 8.09 2.12 12.19
CA ASN A 29 7.21 1.00 11.83
C ASN A 29 6.26 0.70 13.00
N ASP A 30 5.25 1.54 13.17
CA ASP A 30 4.37 1.54 14.35
C ASP A 30 2.88 1.61 13.96
N ASN A 31 2.00 1.62 14.96
CA ASN A 31 0.56 1.74 14.71
C ASN A 31 0.20 3.05 13.99
N PRO A 32 0.74 4.23 14.36
CA PRO A 32 0.51 5.48 13.62
C PRO A 32 0.69 5.34 12.11
N LEU A 33 1.76 4.66 11.65
CA LEU A 33 1.99 4.42 10.23
C LEU A 33 0.79 3.74 9.54
N VAL A 34 0.29 2.64 10.11
CA VAL A 34 -0.82 1.87 9.53
C VAL A 34 -2.15 2.60 9.68
N MET A 35 -2.38 3.25 10.82
CA MET A 35 -3.61 3.98 11.10
C MET A 35 -3.77 5.18 10.15
N GLU A 36 -2.68 5.86 9.83
CA GLU A 36 -2.68 6.98 8.90
C GLU A 36 -2.95 6.53 7.45
N THR A 37 -2.38 5.40 7.02
CA THR A 37 -2.74 4.78 5.73
C THR A 37 -4.22 4.42 5.67
N LEU A 38 -4.77 3.84 6.75
CA LEU A 38 -6.20 3.49 6.82
C LEU A 38 -7.10 4.73 6.79
N ARG A 39 -6.72 5.79 7.51
CA ARG A 39 -7.43 7.08 7.52
C ARG A 39 -7.53 7.66 6.11
N LYS A 40 -6.40 7.74 5.39
CA LYS A 40 -6.37 8.20 4.00
C LYS A 40 -7.27 7.37 3.08
N ALA A 41 -7.26 6.04 3.24
CA ALA A 41 -8.11 5.16 2.44
C ALA A 41 -9.60 5.41 2.67
N ILE A 42 -10.01 5.63 3.92
CA ILE A 42 -11.38 5.96 4.31
C ILE A 42 -11.81 7.30 3.71
N GLU A 43 -10.94 8.30 3.72
CA GLU A 43 -11.24 9.64 3.18
C GLU A 43 -11.43 9.61 1.67
N ILE A 44 -10.56 8.90 0.96
CA ILE A 44 -10.63 8.77 -0.50
C ILE A 44 -11.85 7.92 -0.92
N ASN A 45 -12.23 6.92 -0.13
CA ASN A 45 -13.30 5.97 -0.46
C ASN A 45 -14.45 6.04 0.55
N SER A 46 -15.00 7.24 0.74
CA SER A 46 -16.06 7.48 1.72
C SER A 46 -17.26 6.54 1.49
N GLY A 47 -17.67 5.84 2.54
CA GLY A 47 -18.78 4.88 2.50
C GLY A 47 -18.42 3.47 2.01
N ALA A 48 -17.18 3.21 1.57
CA ALA A 48 -16.75 1.87 1.21
C ALA A 48 -16.60 0.97 2.44
N THR A 49 -17.07 -0.27 2.34
CA THR A 49 -16.97 -1.29 3.39
C THR A 49 -16.18 -2.52 2.91
N PRO A 50 -14.89 -2.37 2.54
CA PRO A 50 -14.14 -3.44 1.89
C PRO A 50 -13.80 -4.59 2.84
N LEU A 51 -13.43 -5.72 2.23
CA LEU A 51 -12.62 -6.73 2.91
C LEU A 51 -11.15 -6.28 2.86
N LEU A 52 -10.58 -5.95 4.02
CA LEU A 52 -9.16 -5.63 4.15
C LEU A 52 -8.38 -6.88 4.55
N HIS A 53 -7.45 -7.30 3.69
CA HIS A 53 -6.53 -8.38 3.98
C HIS A 53 -5.17 -7.82 4.44
N SER A 54 -4.63 -8.36 5.53
CA SER A 54 -3.28 -8.03 6.03
C SER A 54 -2.53 -9.28 6.49
N ASP A 55 -1.24 -9.16 6.75
CA ASP A 55 -0.54 -10.15 7.57
C ASP A 55 -0.99 -10.09 9.04
N ARG A 56 -0.32 -10.87 9.90
CA ARG A 56 -0.56 -10.94 11.34
C ARG A 56 0.35 -10.03 12.17
N GLY A 57 0.90 -8.97 11.57
CA GLY A 57 1.72 -7.98 12.26
C GLY A 57 1.03 -7.37 13.49
N SER A 58 1.83 -6.91 14.44
CA SER A 58 1.31 -6.32 15.69
C SER A 58 0.43 -5.10 15.42
N GLN A 59 0.73 -4.33 14.35
CA GLN A 59 -0.05 -3.18 13.92
C GLN A 59 -1.47 -3.57 13.50
N TYR A 60 -1.61 -4.59 12.66
CA TYR A 60 -2.90 -5.05 12.13
C TYR A 60 -3.72 -5.88 13.13
N THR A 61 -3.08 -6.41 14.18
CA THR A 61 -3.75 -7.11 15.28
C THR A 61 -4.09 -6.20 16.46
N SER A 62 -3.66 -4.94 16.42
CA SER A 62 -3.87 -3.96 17.49
C SER A 62 -5.35 -3.68 17.78
N ARG A 63 -5.62 -3.25 19.02
CA ARG A 63 -6.98 -2.86 19.46
C ARG A 63 -7.52 -1.68 18.68
N GLU A 64 -6.65 -0.72 18.37
CA GLU A 64 -6.99 0.49 17.63
C GLU A 64 -7.41 0.16 16.19
N TYR A 65 -6.59 -0.61 15.47
CA TYR A 65 -6.91 -1.05 14.11
C TYR A 65 -8.24 -1.82 14.08
N ARG A 66 -8.47 -2.72 15.04
CA ARG A 66 -9.73 -3.45 15.21
C ARG A 66 -10.92 -2.50 15.44
N MET A 67 -10.76 -1.48 16.28
CA MET A 67 -11.82 -0.55 16.61
C MET A 67 -12.24 0.25 15.37
N VAL A 68 -11.27 0.86 14.67
CA VAL A 68 -11.55 1.70 13.49
C VAL A 68 -12.15 0.87 12.37
N THR A 69 -11.55 -0.27 12.02
CA THR A 69 -12.13 -1.13 10.96
C THR A 69 -13.55 -1.59 11.28
N THR A 70 -13.87 -1.86 12.55
CA THR A 70 -15.24 -2.21 12.98
C THR A 70 -16.19 -1.03 12.86
N GLN A 71 -15.77 0.17 13.27
CA GLN A 71 -16.56 1.40 13.17
C GLN A 71 -16.95 1.71 11.72
N TYR A 72 -16.04 1.48 10.77
CA TYR A 72 -16.28 1.69 9.34
C TYR A 72 -16.83 0.44 8.61
N GLN A 73 -17.31 -0.56 9.36
CA GLN A 73 -17.95 -1.77 8.82
C GLN A 73 -17.06 -2.56 7.84
N MET A 74 -15.74 -2.45 7.98
CA MET A 74 -14.78 -3.16 7.14
C MET A 74 -14.60 -4.60 7.63
N THR A 75 -14.58 -5.55 6.70
CA THR A 75 -14.32 -6.95 7.04
C THR A 75 -12.81 -7.18 7.09
N ARG A 76 -12.26 -7.55 8.25
CA ARG A 76 -10.84 -7.90 8.37
C ARG A 76 -10.60 -9.36 7.98
N SER A 77 -9.64 -9.58 7.10
CA SER A 77 -9.07 -10.87 6.75
C SER A 77 -7.57 -10.84 7.07
N MET A 78 -7.02 -11.96 7.54
CA MET A 78 -5.59 -12.04 7.86
C MET A 78 -4.98 -13.34 7.34
N SER A 79 -3.74 -13.30 6.87
CA SER A 79 -3.04 -14.49 6.40
C SER A 79 -2.97 -15.57 7.49
N ARG A 80 -2.97 -16.85 7.06
CA ARG A 80 -2.76 -17.98 7.99
C ARG A 80 -1.31 -17.99 8.46
N VAL A 81 -1.07 -18.51 9.67
CA VAL A 81 0.30 -18.74 10.16
C VAL A 81 1.01 -19.68 9.17
N GLY A 82 2.15 -19.25 8.64
CA GLY A 82 2.93 -20.02 7.65
C GLY A 82 2.42 -19.96 6.21
N LYS A 83 1.46 -19.09 5.85
CA LYS A 83 1.06 -18.83 4.46
C LYS A 83 1.30 -17.37 4.06
N CYS A 84 2.47 -17.09 3.48
CA CYS A 84 2.80 -15.77 2.92
C CYS A 84 2.07 -15.46 1.60
N ILE A 85 1.58 -16.48 0.90
CA ILE A 85 0.98 -16.32 -0.45
C ILE A 85 -0.24 -15.39 -0.42
N ASP A 86 -0.97 -15.32 0.70
CA ASP A 86 -2.14 -14.45 0.80
C ASP A 86 -1.77 -12.95 0.71
N ASN A 87 -0.52 -12.59 1.02
CA ASN A 87 0.02 -11.24 0.94
C ASN A 87 0.78 -10.95 -0.39
N ALA A 88 0.84 -11.93 -1.29
CA ALA A 88 1.56 -11.81 -2.56
C ALA A 88 1.19 -10.58 -3.41
N PRO A 89 -0.08 -10.11 -3.47
CA PRO A 89 -0.42 -8.96 -4.30
C PRO A 89 0.27 -7.66 -3.90
N ILE A 90 0.39 -7.38 -2.59
CA ILE A 90 1.07 -6.18 -2.09
C ILE A 90 2.59 -6.39 -2.08
N GLU A 91 3.07 -7.61 -1.82
CA GLU A 91 4.49 -7.95 -1.94
C GLU A 91 5.02 -7.76 -3.36
N SER A 92 4.21 -8.08 -4.39
CA SER A 92 4.54 -7.79 -5.78
C SER A 92 4.73 -6.29 -6.03
N PHE A 93 3.88 -5.42 -5.46
CA PHE A 93 4.07 -3.97 -5.56
C PHE A 93 5.39 -3.53 -4.93
N PHE A 94 5.68 -3.99 -3.70
CA PHE A 94 6.94 -3.65 -3.04
C PHE A 94 8.16 -4.20 -3.78
N GLY A 95 8.04 -5.36 -4.43
CA GLY A 95 9.08 -5.91 -5.31
C GLY A 95 9.36 -4.99 -6.48
N HIS A 96 8.32 -4.56 -7.21
CA HIS A 96 8.45 -3.62 -8.33
C HIS A 96 9.07 -2.29 -7.89
N PHE A 97 8.57 -1.68 -6.81
CA PHE A 97 9.13 -0.44 -6.27
C PHE A 97 10.63 -0.57 -5.97
N LYS A 98 11.04 -1.68 -5.37
CA LYS A 98 12.46 -1.90 -5.06
C LYS A 98 13.31 -1.96 -6.32
N THR A 99 12.94 -2.82 -7.25
CA THR A 99 13.76 -3.06 -8.45
C THR A 99 13.73 -1.93 -9.47
N GLU A 100 12.61 -1.20 -9.54
CA GLU A 100 12.39 -0.17 -10.57
C GLU A 100 12.72 1.25 -10.07
N CYS A 101 12.89 1.45 -8.76
CA CYS A 101 13.14 2.77 -8.19
C CYS A 101 14.19 2.73 -7.07
N TYR A 102 13.91 2.03 -5.96
CA TYR A 102 14.74 2.12 -4.74
C TYR A 102 16.18 1.62 -4.94
N ASP A 103 16.36 0.47 -5.58
CA ASP A 103 17.68 -0.17 -5.74
C ASP A 103 18.56 0.54 -6.80
N LEU A 104 17.99 1.51 -7.55
CA LEU A 104 18.69 2.24 -8.60
C LEU A 104 19.36 3.53 -8.12
N LYS A 105 19.15 3.92 -6.85
CA LYS A 105 19.60 5.21 -6.31
C LYS A 105 20.03 5.09 -4.85
N ASP A 106 21.12 5.76 -4.51
CA ASP A 106 21.53 5.96 -3.12
C ASP A 106 20.87 7.22 -2.56
N TYR A 107 20.08 7.06 -1.50
CA TYR A 107 19.37 8.16 -0.84
C TYR A 107 20.22 8.76 0.28
N LYS A 108 20.33 10.10 0.31
CA LYS A 108 21.09 10.84 1.32
C LYS A 108 20.22 11.42 2.42
N THR A 109 18.93 11.59 2.15
CA THR A 109 17.96 12.14 3.10
C THR A 109 16.66 11.34 3.08
N PHE A 110 15.90 11.44 4.17
CA PHE A 110 14.55 10.87 4.24
C PHE A 110 13.62 11.53 3.22
N GLU A 111 13.77 12.84 3.00
CA GLU A 111 12.95 13.65 2.12
C GLU A 111 13.15 13.28 0.64
N GLU A 112 14.39 12.99 0.22
CA GLU A 112 14.67 12.44 -1.12
C GLU A 112 13.99 11.09 -1.35
N LEU A 113 13.97 10.22 -0.34
CA LEU A 113 13.31 8.91 -0.43
C LEU A 113 11.79 9.06 -0.48
N VAL A 114 11.23 9.97 0.32
CA VAL A 114 9.78 10.28 0.29
C VAL A 114 9.37 10.76 -1.10
N TYR A 115 10.14 11.68 -1.69
CA TYR A 115 9.84 12.21 -3.03
C TYR A 115 9.79 11.09 -4.09
N ASP A 116 10.80 10.21 -4.12
CA ASP A 116 10.84 9.12 -5.11
C ASP A 116 9.77 8.04 -4.83
N ILE A 117 9.35 7.83 -3.59
CA ILE A 117 8.20 6.96 -3.27
C ILE A 117 6.91 7.57 -3.84
N ASP A 118 6.67 8.86 -3.60
CA ASP A 118 5.47 9.56 -4.07
C ASP A 118 5.40 9.56 -5.61
N ASP A 119 6.51 9.88 -6.26
CA ASP A 119 6.65 9.88 -7.72
C ASP A 119 6.46 8.47 -8.30
N TYR A 120 7.08 7.45 -7.69
CA TYR A 120 6.91 6.07 -8.15
C TYR A 120 5.47 5.57 -7.98
N ILE A 121 4.77 5.92 -6.90
CA ILE A 121 3.37 5.50 -6.72
C ILE A 121 2.48 6.19 -7.77
N TYR A 122 2.77 7.45 -8.12
CA TYR A 122 2.10 8.13 -9.22
C TYR A 122 2.33 7.38 -10.55
N PHE A 123 3.59 7.10 -10.91
CA PHE A 123 3.96 6.31 -12.08
C PHE A 123 3.27 4.93 -12.07
N TYR A 124 3.33 4.22 -10.94
CA TYR A 124 2.76 2.88 -10.78
C TYR A 124 1.26 2.87 -11.08
N ASN A 125 0.52 3.87 -10.60
CA ASN A 125 -0.93 3.95 -10.77
C ASN A 125 -1.36 4.45 -12.15
N ASN A 126 -0.61 5.35 -12.77
CA ASN A 126 -1.05 6.08 -13.97
C ASN A 126 -0.38 5.63 -15.27
N GLU A 127 0.82 5.05 -15.21
CA GLU A 127 1.66 4.85 -16.39
C GLU A 127 2.24 3.44 -16.47
N ARG A 128 2.43 2.76 -15.34
CA ARG A 128 3.09 1.45 -15.32
C ARG A 128 2.22 0.37 -15.94
N PHE A 129 2.63 -0.10 -17.10
CA PHE A 129 1.98 -1.20 -17.81
C PHE A 129 1.91 -2.48 -16.97
N GLN A 130 0.73 -3.12 -16.98
CA GLN A 130 0.53 -4.42 -16.35
C GLN A 130 0.10 -5.45 -17.40
N GLU A 131 0.94 -6.47 -17.63
CA GLU A 131 0.65 -7.55 -18.60
C GLU A 131 -0.69 -8.22 -18.30
N LYS A 132 -0.98 -8.47 -17.02
CA LYS A 132 -2.26 -9.04 -16.56
C LYS A 132 -3.49 -8.25 -17.01
N HIS A 133 -3.32 -6.95 -17.27
CA HIS A 133 -4.38 -6.03 -17.63
C HIS A 133 -4.26 -5.54 -19.09
N ASN A 134 -3.74 -6.38 -19.99
CA ASN A 134 -3.55 -6.07 -21.41
C ASN A 134 -2.70 -4.81 -21.64
N GLY A 135 -1.72 -4.58 -20.77
CA GLY A 135 -0.85 -3.41 -20.88
C GLY A 135 -1.52 -2.10 -20.48
N LEU A 136 -2.55 -2.15 -19.63
CA LEU A 136 -3.12 -0.95 -19.01
C LEU A 136 -2.45 -0.66 -17.67
N ALA A 137 -2.33 0.62 -17.34
CA ALA A 137 -2.00 1.06 -15.99
C ALA A 137 -3.18 0.80 -15.04
N PRO A 138 -2.95 0.66 -13.72
CA PRO A 138 -4.00 0.36 -12.76
C PRO A 138 -5.23 1.25 -12.86
N LEU A 139 -5.05 2.57 -12.94
CA LEU A 139 -6.18 3.49 -13.02
C LEU A 139 -6.89 3.46 -14.38
N GLU A 140 -6.21 3.06 -15.46
CA GLU A 140 -6.86 2.84 -16.75
C GLU A 140 -7.81 1.63 -16.69
N VAL A 141 -7.45 0.59 -15.94
CA VAL A 141 -8.32 -0.58 -15.68
C VAL A 141 -9.58 -0.14 -14.95
N ARG A 142 -9.42 0.67 -13.89
CA ARG A 142 -10.54 1.23 -13.13
C ARG A 142 -11.46 2.05 -14.02
N ASN A 143 -10.91 2.97 -14.81
CA ASN A 143 -11.68 3.86 -15.66
C ASN A 143 -12.49 3.10 -16.73
N LYS A 144 -11.96 1.98 -17.25
CA LYS A 144 -12.70 1.12 -18.19
C LYS A 144 -13.82 0.32 -17.54
N ALA A 145 -13.74 0.04 -16.24
CA ALA A 145 -14.74 -0.74 -15.52
C ALA A 145 -15.97 0.08 -15.07
N VAL A 146 -15.81 1.40 -14.95
CA VAL A 146 -16.86 2.35 -14.53
C VAL A 146 -17.53 3.05 -15.72
N ALA A 147 -17.00 2.85 -16.94
CA ALA A 147 -17.58 3.34 -18.20
C ALA A 147 -18.67 2.40 -18.71
#